data_AF-A0A933B748-F1
#
_entry.id   AF-A0A933B748-F1
#
_cell.length_a   1.000
_cell.length_b   1.000
_cell.length_c   1.000
_cell.angle_alpha   90.00
_cell.angle_beta   90.00
_cell.angle_gamma   90.00
#
_symmetry.space_group_name_H-M   'P 1'
#
loop_
_entity.id
_entity.type
_entity.pdbx_description
1 polymer ?
#
loop_
_entity_poly.entity_id
_entity_poly.type
_entity_poly.pdbx_seq_one_letter_code
_entity_poly.pdbx_strand_id
1 'polypeptide(L)' 'MLQQAGLTENDLYFDVQYRKGMIVLIPMQVEEKIPVENLERFKADMLKKEAGDREYRSVDDLIRGLHSRHPQHPA' A
#
# COMPACT_ATOMS: atom_id res chain seq x y z
N MET A 1 10.67 -20.92 -18.05
CA MET A 1 11.91 -20.30 -17.52
C MET A 1 11.60 -19.24 -16.46
N LEU A 2 10.88 -18.14 -16.76
CA LEU A 2 10.49 -17.14 -15.74
C LEU A 2 9.46 -17.65 -14.72
N GLN A 3 8.40 -18.31 -15.17
CA GLN A 3 7.40 -18.94 -14.29
C GLN A 3 8.01 -19.98 -13.32
N GLN A 4 9.09 -20.66 -13.73
CA GLN A 4 9.78 -21.64 -12.89
C GLN A 4 10.61 -20.98 -11.79
N ALA A 5 11.02 -19.71 -11.99
CA ALA A 5 11.67 -18.88 -10.99
C ALA A 5 10.66 -18.10 -10.11
N GLY A 6 9.35 -18.33 -10.30
CA GLY A 6 8.29 -17.58 -9.61
C GLY A 6 8.11 -16.15 -10.11
N LEU A 7 8.86 -15.73 -11.13
CA LEU A 7 8.83 -14.37 -11.67
C LEU A 7 7.78 -14.27 -12.77
N THR A 8 6.98 -13.21 -12.68
CA THR A 8 6.00 -12.85 -13.70
C THR A 8 6.25 -11.42 -14.17
N GLU A 9 5.68 -11.02 -15.32
CA GLU A 9 5.78 -9.62 -15.79
C GLU A 9 5.22 -8.63 -14.74
N ASN A 10 4.32 -9.11 -13.89
CA ASN A 10 3.70 -8.35 -12.81
C ASN A 10 4.41 -8.53 -11.45
N ASP A 11 5.68 -8.96 -11.41
CA ASP A 11 6.40 -9.15 -10.15
C ASP A 11 6.46 -7.86 -9.31
N LEU A 12 6.28 -7.95 -7.99
CA LEU A 12 6.15 -6.75 -7.18
C LEU A 12 7.44 -5.92 -7.08
N TYR A 13 8.60 -6.57 -7.18
CA TYR A 13 9.90 -5.97 -6.88
C TYR A 13 10.77 -5.75 -8.11
N PHE A 14 10.38 -6.33 -9.25
CA PHE A 14 11.14 -6.25 -10.48
C PHE A 14 10.27 -5.75 -11.64
N ASP A 15 10.85 -4.84 -12.43
CA ASP A 15 10.41 -4.62 -13.80
C ASP A 15 11.13 -5.63 -14.70
N VAL A 16 10.34 -6.54 -15.27
CA VAL A 16 10.84 -7.66 -16.09
C VAL A 16 10.74 -7.24 -17.55
N GLN A 17 11.89 -6.96 -18.18
CA GLN A 17 11.95 -6.53 -19.57
C GLN A 17 12.64 -7.56 -20.47
N TYR A 18 12.15 -7.70 -21.70
CA TYR A 18 12.80 -8.50 -22.73
C TYR A 18 13.55 -7.60 -23.71
N ARG A 19 14.86 -7.75 -23.79
CA ARG A 19 15.71 -6.97 -24.71
C ARG A 19 16.68 -7.89 -25.45
N LYS A 20 16.56 -7.95 -26.78
CA LYS A 20 17.47 -8.71 -27.68
C LYS A 20 17.67 -10.18 -27.25
N GLY A 21 16.59 -10.84 -26.82
CA GLY A 21 16.64 -12.25 -26.36
C GLY A 21 17.14 -12.45 -24.92
N MET A 22 17.43 -11.36 -24.19
CA MET A 22 17.77 -11.41 -22.77
C MET A 22 16.59 -10.97 -21.92
N ILE A 23 16.44 -11.61 -20.77
CA ILE A 23 15.55 -11.17 -19.69
C ILE A 23 16.36 -10.25 -18.78
N VAL A 24 15.87 -9.03 -18.60
CA VAL A 24 16.47 -8.03 -17.71
C VAL A 24 15.53 -7.83 -16.53
N LEU A 25 16.06 -8.01 -15.33
CA LEU A 25 15.35 -7.72 -14.08
C LEU A 25 15.88 -6.40 -13.54
N ILE A 26 15.01 -5.40 -13.46
CA ILE A 26 15.37 -4.09 -12.92
C ILE A 26 14.75 -4.00 -11.52
N PRO A 27 15.55 -3.94 -10.45
CA PRO A 27 15.04 -3.72 -9.10
C PRO A 27 14.36 -2.36 -9.02
N MET A 28 13.19 -2.32 -8.38
CA MET A 28 12.43 -1.08 -8.20
C MET A 28 11.70 -1.10 -6.85
N GLN A 29 11.27 0.08 -6.40
CA GLN A 29 10.35 0.17 -5.27
C GLN A 29 8.93 -0.22 -5.71
N VAL A 30 8.14 -0.80 -4.81
CA VAL A 30 6.78 -1.24 -5.14
C VAL A 30 5.92 -0.05 -5.57
N GLU A 31 6.14 1.11 -4.95
CA GLU A 31 5.47 2.37 -5.24
C GLU A 31 5.73 2.86 -6.67
N GLU A 32 6.91 2.58 -7.23
CA GLU A 32 7.27 2.95 -8.61
C GLU A 32 6.50 2.12 -9.65
N LYS A 33 5.94 0.96 -9.25
CA LYS A 33 5.14 0.10 -10.12
C LYS A 33 3.67 0.50 -10.14
N ILE A 34 3.24 1.35 -9.21
CA ILE A 34 1.87 1.86 -9.14
C ILE A 34 1.75 2.97 -10.19
N PRO A 35 0.86 2.85 -11.19
CA PRO A 35 0.59 3.94 -12.12
C PRO A 35 0.19 5.19 -11.35
N VAL A 36 0.71 6.35 -11.76
CA VAL A 36 0.47 7.63 -11.06
C VAL A 36 -1.03 7.90 -10.94
N GLU A 37 -1.83 7.55 -11.96
CA GLU A 37 -3.28 7.73 -11.93
C GLU A 37 -3.95 6.87 -10.84
N ASN A 38 -3.44 5.66 -10.60
CA ASN A 38 -3.95 4.77 -9.56
C ASN A 38 -3.57 5.27 -8.17
N LEU A 39 -2.37 5.80 -8.00
CA LEU A 39 -1.92 6.40 -6.74
C LEU A 39 -2.76 7.64 -6.38
N GLU A 40 -3.00 8.52 -7.36
CA GLU A 40 -3.82 9.72 -7.15
C GLU A 40 -5.28 9.36 -6.85
N ARG A 41 -5.85 8.35 -7.54
CA ARG A 41 -7.18 7.82 -7.19
C ARG A 41 -7.22 7.25 -5.77
N PHE A 42 -6.23 6.47 -5.37
CA PHE A 42 -6.14 5.92 -4.02
C PHE A 42 -6.07 7.03 -2.96
N LYS A 43 -5.24 8.06 -3.16
CA LYS A 43 -5.19 9.23 -2.26
C LYS A 43 -6.54 9.92 -2.17
N ALA A 44 -7.22 10.12 -3.30
CA ALA A 44 -8.54 10.73 -3.32
C ALA A 44 -9.57 9.88 -2.56
N ASP A 45 -9.49 8.55 -2.68
CA ASP A 45 -10.37 7.61 -1.96
C ASP A 45 -10.08 7.60 -0.45
N MET A 46 -8.81 7.62 -0.02
CA MET A 46 -8.43 7.70 1.39
C MET A 46 -8.83 9.01 2.07
N LEU A 47 -9.03 10.09 1.29
CA LEU A 47 -9.52 11.37 1.79
C LEU A 47 -11.05 11.43 1.86
N LYS A 48 -11.76 10.46 1.29
CA LYS A 48 -13.22 10.38 1.43
C LYS A 48 -13.52 9.90 2.84
N LYS A 49 -14.20 10.75 3.61
CA LYS A 49 -14.75 10.36 4.92
C LYS A 49 -15.82 9.31 4.71
N GLU A 50 -15.66 8.17 5.34
CA GLU A 50 -16.68 7.12 5.40
C GLU A 50 -17.48 7.21 6.70
N ALA A 51 -18.65 6.57 6.72
CA ALA A 51 -19.49 6.51 7.90
C ALA A 51 -18.79 5.70 9.00
N GLY A 52 -18.35 6.37 10.07
CA GLY A 52 -17.59 5.76 11.16
C GLY A 52 -16.21 6.37 11.37
N ASP A 53 -15.74 7.16 10.40
CA ASP A 53 -14.51 7.93 10.52
C ASP A 53 -14.64 8.99 11.61
N ARG A 54 -13.56 9.15 12.38
CA ARG A 54 -13.47 10.15 13.44
C ARG A 54 -12.30 11.07 13.14
N GLU A 55 -12.59 12.35 13.16
CA GLU A 55 -11.57 13.38 13.19
C GLU A 55 -11.27 13.74 14.64
N TYR A 56 -9.99 13.77 14.96
CA TYR A 56 -9.49 14.18 16.26
C TYR A 56 -8.76 15.51 16.08
N ARG A 57 -9.07 16.49 16.93
CA ARG A 57 -8.51 17.84 16.83
C ARG A 57 -7.09 17.91 17.39
N SER A 58 -6.67 16.88 18.12
CA SER A 58 -5.36 16.75 18.74
C SER A 58 -4.98 15.28 18.90
N VAL A 59 -3.68 15.02 19.10
CA VAL A 59 -3.17 13.67 19.41
C VAL A 59 -3.76 13.15 20.72
N ASP A 60 -3.98 14.00 21.71
CA ASP A 60 -4.58 13.62 23.00
C ASP A 60 -6.04 13.16 22.83
N ASP A 61 -6.81 13.82 21.96
CA ASP A 61 -8.17 13.41 21.64
C ASP A 61 -8.20 12.06 20.91
N LEU A 62 -7.24 11.81 20.03
CA LEU A 62 -7.07 10.51 19.37
C LEU A 62 -6.79 9.41 20.38
N ILE A 63 -5.83 9.62 21.28
CA ILE A 63 -5.45 8.65 22.32
C ILE A 63 -6.68 8.31 23.16
N ARG A 64 -7.42 9.31 23.68
CA ARG A 64 -8.66 9.07 24.45
C ARG A 64 -9.71 8.31 23.64
N GLY A 65 -9.85 8.64 22.35
CA GLY A 65 -10.75 7.95 21.43
C GLY A 65 -10.40 6.47 21.21
N LEU A 66 -9.11 6.13 21.20
CA LEU A 66 -8.64 4.74 21.07
C LEU A 66 -8.82 3.96 22.37
N HIS A 67 -8.50 4.55 23.51
CA HIS A 67 -8.68 3.92 24.83
C HIS A 67 -10.14 3.61 25.14
N SER A 68 -11.09 4.43 24.70
CA SER A 68 -12.52 4.16 24.89
C SER A 68 -13.07 3.02 24.05
N ARG A 69 -12.36 2.57 22.99
CA ARG A 69 -12.76 1.45 22.11
C ARG A 69 -12.22 0.10 22.56
N HIS A 70 -11.10 0.08 23.28
CA HIS A 70 -10.57 -1.11 23.91
C HIS A 70 -10.54 -0.90 25.44
N PRO A 71 -11.67 -1.13 26.16
CA PRO A 71 -11.58 -1.30 27.59
C PRO A 71 -10.64 -2.47 27.81
N GLN A 72 -9.45 -2.19 28.35
CA GLN A 72 -8.51 -3.23 28.73
C GLN A 72 -9.28 -4.17 29.65
N HIS A 73 -9.41 -5.44 29.24
CA HIS A 73 -9.88 -6.50 30.11
C HIS A 73 -8.98 -6.47 31.35
N PRO A 74 -9.51 -6.24 32.56
CA PRO A 74 -8.71 -6.43 33.75
C PRO A 74 -8.33 -7.92 33.81
N ALA A 75 -7.05 -8.17 34.06
CA ALA A 75 -6.48 -9.48 34.35
C ALA A 75 -7.11 -10.10 35.60
#